data_AF-A0A0C9UWE0-F1
#
_entry.id   AF-A0A0C9UWE0-F1
#
_cell.length_a   1.000
_cell.length_b   1.000
_cell.length_c   1.000
_cell.angle_alpha   90.00
_cell.angle_beta   90.00
_cell.angle_gamma   90.00
#
_symmetry.space_group_name_H-M   'P 1'
#
loop_
_entity.id
_entity.type
_entity.pdbx_description
1 polymer ?
#
loop_
_entity_poly.entity_id
_entity_poly.type
_entity_poly.pdbx_seq_one_letter_code
_entity_poly.pdbx_strand_id
1 'polypeptide(L)'
;FGAAGGYIAGSRALISLLRTRGHASCYSESISPAVLAQIISSMGSIMGVSPALSDASAELASGETYVYPGPAPASSIPAWMDLPPQLKDGSEGKTRLRRLAFNSRYLSRGLQKLGFIVYGHADSPIVPLLLFNPGKMTLFSRLMLARKLPIVVVVVTYPATTLISGRVRFCMSASHTKEDVDLMLTACNEIGDLLDLKHGHIKERWSLEEVIEKAAELVEME
;
A
#
# COMPACT_ATOMS: atom_id res chain seq x y z
N PHE A 1 -3.91 -1.15 11.64
CA PHE A 1 -2.64 -1.27 10.89
C PHE A 1 -1.69 -0.06 11.06
N GLY A 2 -2.14 1.20 10.98
CA GLY A 2 -1.22 2.38 10.96
C GLY A 2 -0.69 2.95 12.29
N ALA A 3 -1.00 2.37 13.45
CA ALA A 3 -0.70 3.02 14.75
C ALA A 3 0.77 2.92 15.21
N ALA A 4 1.56 1.98 14.68
CA ALA A 4 2.96 1.73 15.09
C ALA A 4 4.00 2.00 13.98
N GLY A 5 3.59 2.58 12.85
CA GLY A 5 4.47 2.76 11.68
C GLY A 5 4.57 1.52 10.80
N GLY A 6 5.77 1.26 10.28
CA GLY A 6 6.05 0.15 9.35
C GLY A 6 6.35 -1.18 10.05
N TYR A 7 5.99 -2.29 9.41
CA TYR A 7 6.27 -3.64 9.91
C TYR A 7 7.32 -4.32 9.03
N ILE A 8 8.16 -5.15 9.65
CA ILE A 8 9.05 -6.07 8.95
C ILE A 8 8.48 -7.48 9.15
N ALA A 9 8.21 -8.17 8.05
CA ALA A 9 7.78 -9.56 8.04
C ALA A 9 8.87 -10.44 7.42
N GLY A 10 9.00 -11.68 7.90
CA GLY A 10 9.99 -12.62 7.40
C GLY A 10 10.08 -13.87 8.27
N SER A 11 11.08 -14.72 7.99
CA SER A 11 11.26 -15.97 8.72
C SER A 11 11.55 -15.72 10.20
N ARG A 12 11.20 -16.67 11.08
CA ARG A 12 11.51 -16.58 12.51
C ARG A 12 12.99 -16.33 12.76
N ALA A 13 13.86 -16.96 11.97
CA ALA A 13 15.31 -16.75 12.03
C ALA A 13 15.69 -15.30 11.71
N LEU A 14 15.16 -14.73 10.62
CA LEU A 14 15.40 -13.33 10.23
C LEU A 14 14.91 -12.35 11.31
N ILE A 15 13.67 -12.52 11.78
CA ILE A 15 13.10 -11.64 12.81
C ILE A 15 13.87 -11.75 14.12
N SER A 16 14.27 -12.96 14.53
CA SER A 16 15.09 -13.16 15.75
C SER A 16 16.45 -12.48 15.63
N LEU A 17 17.07 -12.54 14.44
CA LEU A 17 18.33 -11.86 14.16
C LEU A 17 18.17 -10.33 14.22
N LEU A 18 17.12 -9.77 13.62
CA LEU A 18 16.85 -8.32 13.68
C LEU A 18 16.57 -7.85 15.10
N ARG A 19 15.88 -8.65 15.92
CA ARG A 19 15.61 -8.32 17.33
C ARG A 19 16.85 -8.36 18.21
N THR A 20 17.76 -9.32 17.95
CA THR A 20 18.97 -9.51 18.77
C THR A 20 20.14 -8.64 18.34
N ARG A 21 20.28 -8.37 17.03
CA ARG A 21 21.42 -7.63 16.46
C ARG A 21 21.08 -6.24 15.95
N GLY A 22 19.80 -5.93 15.75
CA GLY A 22 19.39 -4.62 15.24
C GLY A 22 19.57 -3.53 16.28
N HIS A 23 20.37 -2.51 15.97
CA HIS A 23 20.54 -1.35 16.84
C HIS A 23 19.22 -0.70 17.25
N ALA A 24 18.26 -0.62 16.31
CA ALA A 24 16.93 -0.08 16.58
C ALA A 24 16.13 -0.90 17.61
N SER A 25 16.37 -2.21 17.71
CA SER A 25 15.63 -3.11 18.60
C SER A 25 16.06 -2.93 20.06
N CYS A 26 17.36 -2.70 20.32
CA CYS A 26 17.91 -2.55 21.68
C CYS A 26 17.39 -1.29 22.40
N TYR A 27 17.07 -0.23 21.65
CA TYR A 27 16.56 1.04 22.18
C TYR A 27 15.06 1.24 21.90
N SER A 28 14.36 0.18 21.47
CA SER A 28 12.93 0.28 21.18
C SER A 28 12.12 0.20 22.47
N GLU A 29 11.15 1.10 22.59
CA GLU A 29 10.13 1.03 23.64
C GLU A 29 9.13 -0.10 23.35
N SER A 30 8.56 -0.67 24.41
CA SER A 30 7.51 -1.67 24.25
C SER A 30 6.26 -1.06 23.59
N ILE A 31 5.64 -1.80 22.67
CA ILE A 31 4.37 -1.38 22.06
C ILE A 31 3.29 -1.35 23.13
N SER A 32 2.51 -0.27 23.18
CA SER A 32 1.42 -0.16 24.15
C SER A 32 0.39 -1.29 23.95
N PRO A 33 -0.22 -1.83 25.03
CA PRO A 33 -1.19 -2.91 24.92
C PRO A 33 -2.37 -2.60 23.98
N ALA A 34 -2.83 -1.34 23.95
CA ALA A 34 -3.90 -0.90 23.05
C ALA A 34 -3.51 -0.98 21.57
N VAL A 35 -2.29 -0.56 21.23
CA VAL A 35 -1.77 -0.64 19.84
C VAL A 35 -1.55 -2.10 19.45
N LEU A 36 -1.01 -2.92 20.35
CA LEU A 36 -0.83 -4.35 20.11
C LEU A 36 -2.17 -5.05 19.85
N ALA A 37 -3.20 -4.77 20.65
CA ALA A 37 -4.55 -5.30 20.46
C ALA A 37 -5.12 -4.91 19.09
N GLN A 38 -4.95 -3.65 18.67
CA GLN A 38 -5.39 -3.19 17.35
C GLN A 38 -4.66 -3.92 16.20
N ILE A 39 -3.36 -4.18 16.37
CA ILE A 39 -2.55 -4.93 15.38
C ILE A 39 -3.05 -6.36 15.28
N ILE A 40 -3.21 -7.06 16.41
CA ILE A 40 -3.70 -8.44 16.44
C ILE A 40 -5.09 -8.53 15.79
N SER A 41 -6.01 -7.63 16.15
CA SER A 41 -7.33 -7.53 15.53
C SER A 41 -7.24 -7.32 14.01
N SER A 42 -6.36 -6.43 13.56
CA SER A 42 -6.17 -6.14 12.13
C SER A 42 -5.67 -7.38 11.38
N MET A 43 -4.65 -8.06 11.92
CA MET A 43 -4.08 -9.25 11.31
C MET A 43 -5.08 -10.41 11.28
N GLY A 44 -5.77 -10.67 12.39
CA GLY A 44 -6.83 -11.68 12.45
C GLY A 44 -7.96 -11.41 11.46
N SER A 45 -8.34 -10.15 11.27
CA SER A 45 -9.37 -9.76 10.29
C SER A 45 -8.91 -9.90 8.83
N ILE A 46 -7.62 -9.66 8.55
CA ILE A 46 -7.05 -9.79 7.20
C ILE A 46 -6.87 -11.26 6.82
N MET A 47 -6.35 -12.07 7.74
CA MET A 47 -6.05 -13.48 7.50
C MET A 47 -7.26 -14.40 7.64
N GLY A 48 -8.28 -13.97 8.40
CA GLY A 48 -9.31 -14.87 8.95
C GLY A 48 -8.78 -15.66 10.14
N VAL A 49 -9.68 -16.32 10.88
CA VAL A 49 -9.37 -17.08 12.09
C VAL A 49 -9.65 -18.55 11.84
N SER A 50 -8.63 -19.40 12.00
CA SER A 50 -8.82 -20.84 11.88
C SER A 50 -9.63 -21.37 13.06
N PRO A 51 -10.58 -22.31 12.85
CA PRO A 51 -11.18 -23.04 13.95
C PRO A 51 -10.11 -23.75 14.78
N ALA A 52 -10.32 -23.82 16.10
CA ALA A 52 -9.35 -24.28 17.10
C ALA A 52 -8.83 -25.73 16.94
N LEU A 53 -9.36 -26.50 15.97
CA LEU A 53 -9.09 -27.91 15.76
C LEU A 53 -8.05 -28.21 14.66
N SER A 54 -7.56 -27.19 13.94
CA SER A 54 -6.42 -27.39 13.04
C SER A 54 -5.14 -27.06 13.80
N ASP A 55 -4.57 -28.06 14.48
CA ASP A 55 -3.12 -28.12 14.67
C ASP A 55 -2.48 -28.29 13.29
N ALA A 56 -2.54 -27.24 12.47
CA ALA A 56 -1.62 -27.10 11.37
C ALA A 56 -0.29 -26.79 12.04
N SER A 57 0.42 -27.87 12.41
CA SER A 57 1.86 -27.86 12.48
C SER A 57 2.32 -27.04 11.27
N ALA A 58 2.72 -25.80 11.52
CA ALA A 58 3.41 -25.00 10.54
C ALA A 58 4.73 -25.74 10.30
N GLU A 59 4.69 -26.73 9.41
CA GLU A 59 5.88 -27.29 8.81
C GLU A 59 6.60 -26.09 8.25
N LEU A 60 7.68 -25.69 8.91
CA LEU A 60 8.60 -24.70 8.40
C LEU A 60 9.08 -25.29 7.08
N ALA A 61 8.46 -24.87 5.97
CA ALA A 61 8.92 -25.22 4.65
C ALA A 61 10.38 -24.77 4.58
N SER A 62 11.28 -25.75 4.57
CA SER A 62 12.73 -25.59 4.53
C SER A 62 13.23 -25.15 3.14
N GLY A 63 12.33 -24.64 2.30
CA GLY A 63 12.61 -24.20 0.94
C GLY A 63 12.74 -22.68 0.83
N GLU A 64 13.49 -22.23 -0.19
CA GLU A 64 13.66 -20.82 -0.56
C GLU A 64 12.35 -20.13 -1.00
N THR A 65 11.24 -20.87 -1.11
CA THR A 65 9.93 -20.38 -1.54
C THR A 65 9.03 -20.03 -0.35
N TYR A 66 8.57 -18.78 -0.28
CA TYR A 66 7.62 -18.33 0.73
C TYR A 66 6.26 -19.03 0.54
N VAL A 67 5.80 -19.74 1.57
CA VAL A 67 4.46 -20.34 1.62
C VAL A 67 3.56 -19.46 2.48
N TYR A 68 2.39 -19.09 1.94
CA TYR A 68 1.40 -18.31 2.68
C TYR A 68 0.90 -19.10 3.90
N PRO A 69 0.99 -18.55 5.13
CA PRO A 69 0.78 -19.31 6.37
C PRO A 69 -0.68 -19.68 6.68
N GLY A 70 -1.64 -19.28 5.83
CA GLY A 70 -3.07 -19.57 6.06
C GLY A 70 -3.74 -18.62 7.05
N PRO A 71 -4.94 -18.97 7.57
CA PRO A 71 -5.65 -18.18 8.57
C PRO A 71 -4.88 -18.09 9.90
N ALA A 72 -5.12 -17.02 10.67
CA ALA A 72 -4.53 -16.87 11.99
C ALA A 72 -5.09 -17.92 12.96
N PRO A 73 -4.25 -18.57 13.79
CA PRO A 73 -4.74 -19.53 14.77
C PRO A 73 -5.58 -18.82 15.85
N ALA A 74 -6.67 -19.44 16.32
CA ALA A 74 -7.54 -18.85 17.34
C ALA A 74 -6.79 -18.46 18.62
N SER A 75 -5.72 -19.18 18.97
CA SER A 75 -4.84 -18.88 20.11
C SER A 75 -4.07 -17.56 20.00
N SER A 76 -3.91 -17.02 18.78
CA SER A 76 -3.23 -15.73 18.56
C SER A 76 -4.11 -14.53 18.90
N ILE A 77 -5.43 -14.73 19.04
CA ILE A 77 -6.39 -13.68 19.35
C ILE A 77 -6.69 -13.74 20.86
N PRO A 78 -6.60 -12.61 21.59
CA PRO A 78 -6.94 -12.58 23.00
C PRO A 78 -8.38 -13.05 23.25
N ALA A 79 -8.60 -13.87 24.28
CA ALA A 79 -9.91 -14.46 24.56
C ALA A 79 -11.04 -13.43 24.82
N TRP A 80 -10.68 -12.21 25.21
CA TRP A 80 -11.63 -11.11 25.44
C TRP A 80 -11.96 -10.32 24.17
N MET A 81 -11.29 -10.58 23.04
CA MET A 81 -11.48 -9.87 21.78
C MET A 81 -12.43 -10.63 20.87
N ASP A 82 -13.67 -10.14 20.75
CA ASP A 82 -14.66 -10.72 19.86
C ASP A 82 -14.69 -10.00 18.51
N LEU A 83 -14.23 -10.67 17.46
CA LEU A 83 -14.31 -10.17 16.09
C LEU A 83 -15.71 -10.48 15.48
N PRO A 84 -16.30 -9.53 14.72
CA PRO A 84 -17.48 -9.80 13.92
C PRO A 84 -17.34 -11.04 13.04
N PRO A 85 -18.41 -11.81 12.79
CA PRO A 85 -18.33 -13.08 12.08
C PRO A 85 -17.74 -12.95 10.67
N GLN A 86 -18.01 -11.82 9.98
CA GLN A 86 -17.48 -11.54 8.64
C GLN A 86 -15.96 -11.33 8.65
N LEU A 87 -15.40 -10.79 9.74
CA LEU A 87 -13.96 -10.61 9.91
C LEU A 87 -13.29 -11.90 10.37
N LYS A 88 -13.97 -12.73 11.16
CA LYS A 88 -13.47 -14.04 11.59
C LYS A 88 -13.33 -15.03 10.43
N ASP A 89 -14.27 -15.04 9.51
CA ASP A 89 -14.24 -15.92 8.33
C ASP A 89 -13.12 -15.53 7.32
N GLY A 90 -12.62 -14.29 7.39
CA GLY A 90 -11.56 -13.79 6.51
C GLY A 90 -12.02 -13.51 5.07
N SER A 91 -13.31 -13.70 4.74
CA SER A 91 -13.91 -13.35 3.46
C SER A 91 -13.80 -11.84 3.19
N GLU A 92 -14.05 -11.01 4.19
CA GLU A 92 -13.88 -9.55 4.10
C GLU A 92 -12.41 -9.15 3.90
N GLY A 93 -11.48 -9.80 4.61
CA GLY A 93 -10.04 -9.58 4.45
C GLY A 93 -9.57 -9.85 3.02
N LYS A 94 -9.97 -10.99 2.44
CA LYS A 94 -9.68 -11.35 1.04
C LYS A 94 -10.26 -10.33 0.05
N THR A 95 -11.50 -9.89 0.25
CA THR A 95 -12.15 -8.88 -0.60
C THR A 95 -11.41 -7.55 -0.56
N ARG A 96 -11.02 -7.08 0.63
CA ARG A 96 -10.25 -5.85 0.79
C ARG A 96 -8.88 -5.93 0.15
N LEU A 97 -8.18 -7.07 0.27
CA LEU A 97 -6.88 -7.28 -0.38
C LEU A 97 -7.00 -7.24 -1.90
N ARG A 98 -8.01 -7.88 -2.49
CA ARG A 98 -8.27 -7.82 -3.94
C ARG A 98 -8.55 -6.40 -4.41
N ARG A 99 -9.40 -5.67 -3.69
CA ARG A 99 -9.72 -4.27 -4.01
C ARG A 99 -8.50 -3.36 -3.88
N LEU A 100 -7.68 -3.55 -2.85
CA LEU A 100 -6.43 -2.81 -2.68
C LEU A 100 -5.45 -3.09 -3.83
N ALA A 101 -5.28 -4.36 -4.21
CA ALA A 101 -4.42 -4.75 -5.33
C ALA A 101 -4.89 -4.14 -6.65
N PHE A 102 -6.20 -4.21 -6.94
CA PHE A 102 -6.81 -3.56 -8.10
C PHE A 102 -6.52 -2.05 -8.10
N ASN A 103 -6.82 -1.35 -7.00
CA ASN A 103 -6.63 0.09 -6.87
C ASN A 103 -5.16 0.50 -7.06
N SER A 104 -4.23 -0.28 -6.52
CA SER A 104 -2.79 -0.02 -6.58
C SER A 104 -2.24 -0.18 -8.00
N ARG A 105 -2.59 -1.30 -8.66
CA ARG A 105 -2.23 -1.57 -10.06
C ARG A 105 -2.82 -0.51 -10.97
N TYR A 106 -4.11 -0.23 -10.79
CA TYR A 106 -4.85 0.71 -11.62
C TYR A 106 -4.22 2.10 -11.57
N LEU A 107 -3.94 2.61 -10.36
CA LEU A 107 -3.29 3.89 -10.21
C LEU A 107 -1.86 3.89 -10.77
N SER A 108 -1.04 2.91 -10.39
CA SER A 108 0.38 2.87 -10.76
C SER A 108 0.55 2.82 -12.27
N ARG A 109 -0.15 1.91 -12.95
CA ARG A 109 -0.05 1.74 -14.39
C ARG A 109 -0.78 2.85 -15.15
N GLY A 110 -1.87 3.39 -14.60
CA GLY A 110 -2.59 4.51 -15.20
C GLY A 110 -1.68 5.74 -15.29
N LEU A 111 -1.00 6.09 -14.19
CA LEU A 111 -0.02 7.17 -14.18
C LEU A 111 1.15 6.91 -15.14
N GLN A 112 1.66 5.68 -15.23
CA GLN A 112 2.69 5.32 -16.19
C GLN A 112 2.22 5.52 -17.65
N LYS A 113 1.02 5.05 -17.99
CA LYS A 113 0.43 5.19 -19.34
C LYS A 113 0.13 6.64 -19.71
N LEU A 114 -0.20 7.49 -18.74
CA LEU A 114 -0.31 8.94 -18.90
C LEU A 114 1.06 9.62 -19.09
N GLY A 115 2.17 8.90 -18.93
CA GLY A 115 3.52 9.39 -19.16
C GLY A 115 4.23 9.91 -17.91
N PHE A 116 3.72 9.64 -16.70
CA PHE A 116 4.45 9.97 -15.46
C PHE A 116 5.55 8.94 -15.14
N ILE A 117 6.55 9.37 -14.39
CA ILE A 117 7.58 8.48 -13.85
C ILE A 117 7.12 7.99 -12.48
N VAL A 118 6.71 6.72 -12.41
CA VAL A 118 6.28 6.04 -11.18
C VAL A 118 7.31 4.99 -10.80
N TYR A 119 7.68 4.94 -9.52
CA TYR A 119 8.65 3.96 -9.01
C TYR A 119 7.98 2.84 -8.23
N GLY A 120 8.67 1.71 -8.10
CA GLY A 120 8.20 0.56 -7.31
C GLY A 120 7.37 -0.43 -8.12
N HIS A 121 6.89 -1.46 -7.42
CA HIS A 121 6.09 -2.53 -8.02
C HIS A 121 4.63 -2.12 -8.15
N ALA A 122 3.93 -2.55 -9.22
CA ALA A 122 2.52 -2.20 -9.45
C ALA A 122 1.57 -2.72 -8.34
N ASP A 123 1.95 -3.80 -7.67
CA ASP A 123 1.19 -4.35 -6.53
C ASP A 123 1.41 -3.59 -5.21
N SER A 124 2.33 -2.62 -5.19
CA SER A 124 2.60 -1.84 -3.99
C SER A 124 1.45 -0.88 -3.70
N PRO A 125 0.85 -0.90 -2.48
CA PRO A 125 -0.18 0.06 -2.09
C PRO A 125 0.37 1.48 -1.92
N ILE A 126 1.68 1.66 -1.95
CA ILE A 126 2.34 2.96 -1.99
C ILE A 126 2.80 3.19 -3.42
N VAL A 127 2.19 4.15 -4.10
CA VAL A 127 2.48 4.52 -5.49
C VAL A 127 3.23 5.87 -5.51
N PRO A 128 4.57 5.85 -5.63
CA PRO A 128 5.38 7.07 -5.68
C PRO A 128 5.47 7.66 -7.09
N LEU A 129 4.91 8.85 -7.29
CA LEU A 129 5.04 9.65 -8.52
C LEU A 129 6.20 10.65 -8.35
N LEU A 130 7.22 10.55 -9.20
CA LEU A 130 8.40 11.41 -9.12
C LEU A 130 8.13 12.79 -9.72
N LEU A 131 8.46 13.84 -8.96
CA LEU A 131 8.35 15.23 -9.40
C LEU A 131 9.71 15.83 -9.76
N PHE A 132 10.80 15.30 -9.19
CA PHE A 132 12.21 15.70 -9.35
C PHE A 132 12.56 17.13 -8.94
N ASN A 133 11.76 18.14 -9.34
CA ASN A 133 12.02 19.55 -9.13
C ASN A 133 11.34 20.06 -7.84
N PRO A 134 12.10 20.50 -6.82
CA PRO A 134 11.55 21.02 -5.56
C PRO A 134 10.56 22.19 -5.73
N GLY A 135 10.76 23.05 -6.73
CA GLY A 135 9.85 24.18 -6.98
C GLY A 135 8.45 23.75 -7.41
N LYS A 136 8.35 22.67 -8.20
CA LYS A 136 7.08 22.12 -8.68
C LYS A 136 6.33 21.35 -7.58
N MET A 137 7.04 20.85 -6.56
CA MET A 137 6.46 20.00 -5.51
C MET A 137 5.39 20.69 -4.66
N THR A 138 5.72 21.85 -4.10
CA THR A 138 4.75 22.62 -3.29
C THR A 138 3.59 23.09 -4.14
N LEU A 139 3.86 23.46 -5.40
CA LEU A 139 2.83 23.89 -6.33
C LEU A 139 1.87 22.74 -6.68
N PHE A 140 2.38 21.55 -6.94
CA PHE A 140 1.56 20.35 -7.18
C PHE A 140 0.59 20.10 -6.03
N SER A 141 1.07 20.12 -4.78
CA SER A 141 0.23 19.92 -3.59
C SER A 141 -0.85 21.00 -3.45
N ARG A 142 -0.50 22.27 -3.69
CA ARG A 142 -1.46 23.39 -3.64
C ARG A 142 -2.51 23.32 -4.74
N LEU A 143 -2.11 22.95 -5.96
CA LEU A 143 -3.03 22.79 -7.08
C LEU A 143 -4.01 21.64 -6.86
N MET A 144 -3.53 20.52 -6.31
CA MET A 144 -4.38 19.39 -5.90
C MET A 144 -5.41 19.81 -4.84
N LEU A 145 -5.00 20.60 -3.85
CA LEU A 145 -5.87 21.11 -2.80
C LEU A 145 -6.89 22.14 -3.33
N ALA A 146 -6.51 22.97 -4.31
CA ALA A 146 -7.35 24.03 -4.85
C ALA A 146 -8.43 23.56 -5.83
N ARG A 147 -8.46 22.26 -6.18
CA ARG A 147 -9.52 21.69 -7.03
C ARG A 147 -10.89 21.80 -6.36
N LYS A 148 -11.95 21.77 -7.16
CA LYS A 148 -13.35 21.76 -6.69
C LYS A 148 -13.60 20.66 -5.65
N LEU A 149 -13.00 19.49 -5.87
CA LEU A 149 -12.88 18.42 -4.89
C LEU A 149 -11.41 18.38 -4.42
N PRO A 150 -11.10 18.92 -3.23
CA PRO A 150 -9.73 19.01 -2.74
C PRO A 150 -9.09 17.64 -2.57
N ILE A 151 -7.92 17.44 -3.17
CA ILE A 151 -7.12 16.23 -2.99
C ILE A 151 -5.91 16.59 -2.10
N VAL A 152 -5.85 15.98 -0.92
CA VAL A 152 -4.74 16.17 0.00
C VAL A 152 -3.63 15.19 -0.34
N VAL A 153 -2.49 15.71 -0.77
CA VAL A 153 -1.34 14.90 -1.17
C VAL A 153 -0.12 15.23 -0.31
N VAL A 154 0.60 14.19 0.09
CA VAL A 154 1.86 14.33 0.83
C VAL A 154 3.02 14.27 -0.16
N VAL A 155 3.73 15.39 -0.26
CA VAL A 155 5.02 15.45 -0.95
C VAL A 155 6.09 14.99 0.02
N VAL A 156 6.91 14.03 -0.41
CA VAL A 156 8.07 13.55 0.33
C VAL A 156 9.33 14.04 -0.36
N THR A 157 10.16 14.75 0.42
CA THR A 157 11.42 15.35 -0.02
C THR A 157 12.55 15.02 0.96
N TYR A 158 13.72 15.63 0.78
CA TYR A 158 14.80 15.59 1.76
C TYR A 158 14.29 15.96 3.17
N PRO A 159 14.70 15.25 4.24
CA PRO A 159 15.72 14.19 4.29
C PRO A 159 15.23 12.76 3.96
N ALA A 160 13.92 12.54 3.79
CA ALA A 160 13.35 11.21 3.59
C ALA A 160 13.66 10.59 2.21
N THR A 161 13.97 11.42 1.21
CA THR A 161 14.51 11.03 -0.09
C THR A 161 15.65 11.95 -0.48
N THR A 162 16.51 11.56 -1.42
CA THR A 162 17.53 12.49 -1.96
C THR A 162 16.87 13.70 -2.62
N LEU A 163 17.59 14.84 -2.66
CA LEU A 163 17.10 16.11 -3.22
C LEU A 163 16.50 15.98 -4.62
N ILE A 164 17.14 15.18 -5.48
CA ILE A 164 16.72 14.97 -6.87
C ILE A 164 15.62 13.93 -7.03
N SER A 165 15.22 13.22 -5.96
CA SER A 165 14.22 12.13 -6.05
C SER A 165 12.98 12.39 -5.21
N GLY A 166 12.68 13.67 -4.96
CA GLY A 166 11.45 14.08 -4.31
C GLY A 166 10.22 13.71 -5.15
N ARG A 167 9.16 13.34 -4.45
CA ARG A 167 8.03 12.60 -5.03
C ARG A 167 6.77 12.79 -4.21
N VAL A 168 5.62 12.59 -4.84
CA VAL A 168 4.36 12.43 -4.11
C VAL A 168 4.16 10.95 -3.84
N ARG A 169 3.78 10.60 -2.60
CA ARG A 169 3.46 9.22 -2.23
C ARG A 169 1.96 9.07 -2.10
N PHE A 170 1.33 8.40 -3.06
CA PHE A 170 -0.06 8.03 -2.96
C PHE A 170 -0.19 6.73 -2.17
N CYS A 171 -0.94 6.78 -1.07
CA CYS A 171 -1.18 5.63 -0.20
C CYS A 171 -2.58 5.10 -0.50
N MET A 172 -2.64 4.02 -1.28
CA MET A 172 -3.90 3.39 -1.66
C MET A 172 -4.51 2.63 -0.49
N SER A 173 -5.83 2.69 -0.40
CA SER A 173 -6.64 1.96 0.56
C SER A 173 -7.67 1.13 -0.19
N ALA A 174 -8.09 0.02 0.41
CA ALA A 174 -9.23 -0.76 -0.04
C ALA A 174 -10.55 0.03 0.02
N SER A 175 -10.59 1.11 0.80
CA SER A 175 -11.78 1.98 0.89
C SER A 175 -11.98 2.88 -0.33
N HIS A 176 -10.91 3.22 -1.06
CA HIS A 176 -11.03 4.05 -2.27
C HIS A 176 -11.86 3.32 -3.33
N THR A 177 -12.81 4.01 -3.94
CA THR A 177 -13.60 3.50 -5.06
C THR A 177 -12.84 3.69 -6.37
N LYS A 178 -13.35 3.09 -7.46
CA LYS A 178 -12.76 3.31 -8.79
C LYS A 178 -12.84 4.79 -9.16
N GLU A 179 -13.97 5.42 -8.86
CA GLU A 179 -14.24 6.82 -9.18
C GLU A 179 -13.28 7.76 -8.45
N ASP A 180 -12.87 7.43 -7.22
CA ASP A 180 -11.83 8.16 -6.50
C ASP A 180 -10.48 8.11 -7.26
N VAL A 181 -10.15 6.94 -7.82
CA VAL A 181 -8.92 6.76 -8.62
C VAL A 181 -9.02 7.47 -9.97
N ASP A 182 -10.17 7.40 -10.64
CA ASP A 182 -10.43 8.12 -11.90
C ASP A 182 -10.25 9.64 -11.71
N LEU A 183 -10.83 10.18 -10.62
CA LEU A 183 -10.70 11.59 -10.25
C LEU A 183 -9.25 11.98 -9.97
N MET A 184 -8.51 11.10 -9.30
CA MET A 184 -7.11 11.29 -8.99
C MET A 184 -6.24 11.26 -10.27
N LEU A 185 -6.49 10.33 -11.19
CA LEU A 185 -5.81 10.25 -12.50
C LEU A 185 -6.08 11.49 -13.34
N THR A 186 -7.34 11.94 -13.38
CA THR A 186 -7.76 13.17 -14.06
C THR A 186 -7.02 14.39 -13.50
N ALA A 187 -6.98 14.51 -12.17
CA ALA A 187 -6.27 15.59 -11.50
C ALA A 187 -4.76 15.57 -11.78
N CYS A 188 -4.16 14.39 -11.76
CA CYS A 188 -2.75 14.22 -12.09
C CYS A 188 -2.50 14.60 -13.55
N ASN A 189 -3.36 14.17 -14.48
CA ASN A 189 -3.24 14.46 -15.90
C ASN A 189 -3.19 15.98 -16.17
N GLU A 190 -4.18 16.72 -15.68
CA GLU A 190 -4.27 18.17 -15.85
C GLU A 190 -3.09 18.93 -15.23
N ILE A 191 -2.76 18.61 -13.96
CA ILE A 191 -1.66 19.28 -13.25
C ILE A 191 -0.32 18.89 -13.86
N GLY A 192 -0.19 17.66 -14.34
CA GLY A 192 1.01 17.16 -14.99
C GLY A 192 1.27 17.82 -16.34
N ASP A 193 0.22 18.20 -17.08
CA ASP A 193 0.36 19.01 -18.30
C ASP A 193 0.75 20.45 -17.94
N LEU A 194 0.08 21.05 -16.95
CA LEU A 194 0.37 22.42 -16.51
C LEU A 194 1.80 22.57 -15.98
N LEU A 195 2.27 21.60 -15.21
CA LEU A 195 3.58 21.62 -14.58
C LEU A 195 4.66 20.93 -15.42
N ASP A 196 4.34 20.42 -16.62
CA ASP A 196 5.26 19.64 -17.46
C ASP A 196 5.99 18.55 -16.65
N LEU A 197 5.27 17.48 -16.31
CA LEU A 197 5.74 16.37 -15.47
C LEU A 197 5.73 15.01 -16.18
N LYS A 198 5.20 14.94 -17.40
CA LYS A 198 4.98 13.69 -18.16
C LYS A 198 6.21 13.28 -18.98
N HIS A 199 7.31 13.00 -18.31
CA HIS A 199 8.60 12.64 -18.94
C HIS A 199 8.93 11.14 -18.89
N GLY A 200 7.94 10.29 -18.58
CA GLY A 200 8.09 8.83 -18.59
C GLY A 200 8.41 8.30 -19.99
N HIS A 201 9.44 7.45 -20.08
CA HIS A 201 9.78 6.70 -21.27
C HIS A 201 8.89 5.46 -21.36
N ILE A 202 7.82 5.56 -22.15
CA ILE A 202 6.92 4.45 -22.44
C ILE A 202 6.71 4.36 -23.96
N LYS A 203 6.59 3.13 -24.47
CA LYS A 203 6.44 2.87 -25.91
C LYS A 203 5.14 3.43 -26.48
N GLU A 204 4.07 3.42 -25.67
CA GLU A 204 2.73 3.85 -26.08
C GLU A 204 2.03 4.55 -24.92
N ARG A 205 1.74 5.83 -25.10
CA ARG A 205 0.96 6.65 -24.17
C ARG A 205 -0.52 6.53 -24.51
N TRP A 206 -1.36 6.52 -23.50
CA TRP A 206 -2.80 6.49 -23.65
C TRP A 206 -3.38 7.86 -23.26
N SER A 207 -4.50 8.21 -23.87
CA SER A 207 -5.33 9.34 -23.42
C SER A 207 -5.97 9.05 -22.06
N LEU A 208 -6.47 10.09 -21.39
CA LEU A 208 -7.12 9.93 -20.09
C LEU A 208 -8.37 9.05 -20.21
N GLU A 209 -9.15 9.26 -21.26
CA GLU A 209 -10.37 8.53 -21.56
C GLU A 209 -10.06 7.04 -21.75
N GLU A 210 -9.04 6.71 -22.56
CA GLU A 210 -8.59 5.33 -22.76
C GLU A 210 -8.15 4.65 -21.46
N VAL A 211 -7.42 5.37 -20.59
CA VAL A 211 -6.99 4.83 -19.28
C VAL A 211 -8.19 4.56 -18.36
N ILE A 212 -9.22 5.40 -18.40
CA ILE A 212 -10.42 5.25 -17.57
C ILE A 212 -11.31 4.12 -18.07
N GLU A 213 -11.51 4.01 -19.38
CA GLU A 213 -12.33 2.98 -20.01
C GLU A 213 -11.67 1.60 -19.90
N LYS A 214 -10.36 1.51 -20.15
CA LYS A 214 -9.60 0.25 -20.14
C LYS A 214 -9.01 -0.09 -18.77
N ALA A 215 -9.65 0.35 -17.69
CA ALA A 215 -9.16 0.14 -16.33
C ALA A 215 -8.91 -1.34 -15.98
N ALA A 216 -9.83 -2.23 -16.40
CA ALA A 216 -9.70 -3.66 -16.14
C ALA A 216 -8.52 -4.29 -16.90
N GLU A 217 -8.34 -3.94 -18.18
CA GLU A 217 -7.22 -4.41 -18.99
C GLU A 217 -5.89 -3.97 -18.39
N LEU A 218 -5.81 -2.70 -17.97
CA LEU A 218 -4.61 -2.09 -17.41
C LEU A 218 -4.15 -2.77 -16.11
N VAL A 219 -5.07 -3.32 -15.32
CA VAL A 219 -4.77 -4.08 -14.09
C VAL A 219 -4.25 -5.50 -14.38
N GLU A 220 -4.52 -6.04 -15.56
CA GLU A 220 -4.06 -7.38 -15.98
C GLU A 220 -2.78 -7.35 -16.84
N MET A 221 -2.38 -6.20 -17.38
CA MET A 221 -1.11 -6.06 -18.11
C MET A 221 0.08 -6.54 -17.25
N GLU A 222 1.15 -7.06 -17.83
CA GLU A 222 2.39 -7.38 -17.08
C GLU A 222 3.38 -6.21 -17.10
#